data_AF-A0A0M8ZP16-F1
#
_entry.id   AF-A0A0M8ZP16-F1
#
_cell.length_a   1.000
_cell.length_b   1.000
_cell.length_c   1.000
_cell.angle_alpha   90.00
_cell.angle_beta   90.00
_cell.angle_gamma   90.00
#
_symmetry.space_group_name_H-M   'P 1'
#
loop_
_entity.id
_entity.type
_entity.pdbx_description
1 polymer ?
#
loop_
_entity_poly.entity_id
_entity_poly.type
_entity_poly.pdbx_seq_one_letter_code
_entity_poly.pdbx_strand_id
1 'polypeptide(L)'
;MSDSKWLFLYKNAGLSLSRLWHRFPPFNVESQKMHLRHVMLHCFKKGNSAKDTTGEIFTVYGSGTTTIRTVGNWFKKFRAGNFELKDEDRSGRPATTDTDIIKTVLTENPRYSVREIVDATNIPKTTVHEHLIKIGYANRYEVWVPHLQPVAEKRPELANRGGVVFHHDNARPHVALVVRQKLLQFSLKNSLRGKSFKSISEIKTHLDEYFTSKLKQFWKEGMMRLPERWKKIMEQNGSYIT
;
A
#
# COMPACT_ATOMS: atom_id res chain seq x y z
N MET A 1 45.07 -4.45 5.15
CA MET A 1 45.81 -3.38 4.44
C MET A 1 45.63 -2.12 5.26
N SER A 2 46.67 -1.57 5.89
CA SER A 2 46.53 -0.50 6.89
C SER A 2 46.23 0.88 6.27
N ASP A 3 45.45 1.68 7.01
CA ASP A 3 44.91 3.01 6.63
C ASP A 3 45.96 4.04 6.24
N SER A 4 47.22 3.84 6.63
CA SER A 4 48.33 4.75 6.32
C SER A 4 48.66 4.83 4.82
N LYS A 5 48.31 3.79 4.04
CA LYS A 5 48.57 3.76 2.58
C LYS A 5 47.57 4.61 1.78
N TRP A 6 46.35 4.77 2.29
CA TRP A 6 45.29 5.55 1.63
C TRP A 6 45.47 7.06 1.83
N LEU A 7 45.89 7.49 3.02
CA LEU A 7 46.22 8.89 3.32
C LEU A 7 47.38 9.44 2.45
N PHE A 8 48.34 8.58 2.09
CA PHE A 8 49.49 8.97 1.26
C PHE A 8 49.12 9.22 -0.21
N LEU A 9 48.15 8.47 -0.75
CA LEU A 9 47.67 8.65 -2.12
C LEU A 9 46.75 9.87 -2.26
N TYR A 10 45.98 10.22 -1.22
CA TYR A 10 45.02 11.33 -1.26
C TYR A 10 45.68 12.72 -1.27
N LYS A 11 46.83 12.91 -0.59
CA LYS A 11 47.54 14.19 -0.57
C LYS A 11 48.19 14.58 -1.90
N ASN A 12 48.46 13.61 -2.77
CA ASN A 12 49.22 13.83 -4.01
C ASN A 12 48.35 13.96 -5.28
N ALA A 13 47.04 13.73 -5.20
CA ALA A 13 46.19 13.61 -6.40
C ALA A 13 45.30 14.84 -6.71
N GLY A 14 45.30 15.91 -5.90
CA GLY A 14 44.66 17.18 -6.26
C GLY A 14 43.16 17.11 -6.60
N LEU A 15 42.39 16.19 -6.02
CA LEU A 15 40.96 16.02 -6.30
C LEU A 15 40.08 16.54 -5.15
N SER A 16 39.05 17.32 -5.50
CA SER A 16 38.11 17.94 -4.57
C SER A 16 37.27 16.92 -3.80
N LEU A 17 37.24 17.08 -2.47
CA LEU A 17 36.59 16.21 -1.48
C LEU A 17 35.06 16.08 -1.63
N SER A 18 34.41 16.93 -2.43
CA SER A 18 32.94 16.96 -2.53
C SER A 18 32.31 15.86 -3.40
N ARG A 19 33.09 15.17 -4.25
CA ARG A 19 32.56 14.15 -5.19
C ARG A 19 32.62 12.70 -4.72
N LEU A 20 33.19 12.42 -3.53
CA LEU A 20 33.42 11.04 -3.07
C LEU A 20 32.56 10.61 -1.87
N TRP A 21 31.52 11.36 -1.52
CA TRP A 21 30.65 11.04 -0.37
C TRP A 21 29.77 9.79 -0.57
N HIS A 22 29.62 9.28 -1.81
CA HIS A 22 28.73 8.15 -2.11
C HIS A 22 29.40 6.77 -2.08
N ARG A 23 30.72 6.65 -1.83
CA ARG A 23 31.44 5.36 -1.97
C ARG A 23 31.89 4.70 -0.66
N PHE A 24 31.73 5.37 0.49
CA PHE A 24 31.91 4.73 1.79
C PHE A 24 30.54 4.55 2.46
N PRO A 25 30.16 3.33 2.91
CA PRO A 25 28.98 3.20 3.76
C PRO A 25 29.18 4.09 5.00
N PRO A 26 28.12 4.68 5.56
CA PRO A 26 28.26 5.45 6.77
C PRO A 26 28.93 4.56 7.82
N PHE A 27 30.03 5.05 8.40
CA PHE A 27 30.59 4.50 9.63
C PHE A 27 29.40 4.16 10.55
N ASN A 28 29.23 2.90 10.94
CA ASN A 28 28.02 2.46 11.61
C ASN A 28 28.00 3.00 13.06
N VAL A 29 27.60 4.26 13.21
CA VAL A 29 27.58 5.01 14.48
C VAL A 29 26.67 4.32 15.50
N GLU A 30 25.61 3.65 15.05
CA GLU A 30 24.67 2.93 15.91
C GLU A 30 25.32 1.69 16.55
N SER A 31 26.12 0.96 15.77
CA SER A 31 26.93 -0.17 16.27
C SER A 31 27.93 0.27 17.34
N GLN A 32 28.57 1.43 17.15
CA GLN A 32 29.51 1.97 18.14
C GLN A 32 28.83 2.41 19.45
N LYS A 33 27.66 3.06 19.37
CA LYS A 33 26.88 3.43 20.57
C LYS A 33 26.41 2.19 21.33
N MET A 34 25.91 1.19 20.62
CA MET A 34 25.46 -0.07 21.22
C MET A 34 26.63 -0.80 21.90
N HIS A 35 27.80 -0.83 21.27
CA HIS A 35 29.02 -1.40 21.87
C HIS A 35 29.40 -0.71 23.19
N LEU A 36 29.40 0.62 23.22
CA LEU A 36 29.70 1.38 24.43
C LEU A 36 28.71 1.12 25.56
N ARG A 37 27.42 0.92 25.24
CA ARG A 37 26.39 0.55 26.23
C ARG A 37 26.64 -0.83 26.83
N HIS A 38 27.13 -1.80 26.05
CA HIS A 38 27.54 -3.10 26.57
C HIS A 38 28.73 -3.00 27.52
N VAL A 39 29.74 -2.19 27.17
CA VAL A 39 30.89 -1.93 28.04
C VAL A 39 30.44 -1.29 29.36
N MET A 40 29.54 -0.30 29.30
CA MET A 40 28.96 0.32 30.50
C MET A 40 28.22 -0.72 31.38
N LEU A 41 27.43 -1.61 30.77
CA LEU A 41 26.72 -2.66 31.50
C LEU A 41 27.69 -3.64 32.19
N HIS A 42 28.78 -4.00 31.50
CA HIS A 42 29.81 -4.86 32.07
C HIS A 42 30.48 -4.21 33.29
N CYS A 43 30.93 -2.95 33.17
CA CYS A 43 31.55 -2.23 34.27
C CYS A 43 30.59 -2.00 35.45
N PHE A 44 29.30 -1.79 35.17
CA PHE A 44 28.26 -1.73 36.20
C PHE A 44 28.15 -3.05 36.99
N LYS A 45 28.09 -4.20 36.29
CA LYS A 45 28.05 -5.52 36.93
C LYS A 45 29.31 -5.85 37.74
N LYS A 46 30.46 -5.31 37.34
CA LYS A 46 31.74 -5.43 38.06
C LYS A 46 31.80 -4.57 39.33
N GLY A 47 30.86 -3.63 39.52
CA GLY A 47 30.82 -2.73 40.66
C GLY A 47 31.66 -1.46 40.52
N ASN A 48 32.12 -1.13 39.31
CA ASN A 48 32.91 0.08 39.06
C ASN A 48 32.05 1.34 39.22
N SER A 49 32.66 2.47 39.59
CA SER A 49 31.95 3.75 39.58
C SER A 49 31.79 4.30 38.16
N ALA A 50 30.82 5.21 37.96
CA ALA A 50 30.62 5.86 36.66
C ALA A 50 31.84 6.69 36.21
N LYS A 51 32.59 7.25 37.17
CA LYS A 51 33.82 8.01 36.89
C LYS A 51 34.92 7.08 36.39
N ASP A 52 35.12 5.94 37.06
CA ASP A 52 36.16 4.96 36.71
C ASP A 52 35.85 4.32 35.36
N THR A 53 34.59 3.96 35.13
CA THR A 53 34.12 3.41 33.85
C THR A 53 34.33 4.39 32.70
N THR A 54 34.10 5.69 32.93
CA THR A 54 34.36 6.71 31.91
C THR A 54 35.86 6.83 31.60
N GLY A 55 36.71 6.76 32.63
CA GLY A 55 38.18 6.76 32.46
C GLY A 55 38.70 5.52 31.71
N GLU A 56 38.12 4.35 31.98
CA GLU A 56 38.44 3.09 31.28
C GLU A 56 38.03 3.18 29.80
N ILE A 57 36.81 3.67 29.52
CA ILE A 57 36.34 3.91 28.15
C ILE A 57 37.23 4.92 27.43
N PHE A 58 37.64 6.02 28.08
CA PHE A 58 38.54 7.00 27.48
C PHE A 58 39.94 6.45 27.18
N THR A 59 40.46 5.60 28.06
CA THR A 59 41.76 4.95 27.85
C THR A 59 41.74 4.01 26.65
N VAL A 60 40.68 3.22 26.49
CA VAL A 60 40.57 2.20 25.44
C VAL A 60 40.11 2.78 24.10
N TYR A 61 39.16 3.71 24.10
CA TYR A 61 38.48 4.21 22.91
C TYR A 61 38.80 5.66 22.55
N GLY A 62 39.63 6.35 23.34
CA GLY A 62 40.02 7.73 23.11
C GLY A 62 39.12 8.77 23.81
N SER A 63 39.66 9.99 23.95
CA SER A 63 39.00 11.11 24.59
C SER A 63 37.77 11.59 23.79
N GLY A 64 36.65 11.83 24.47
CA GLY A 64 35.42 12.37 23.87
C GLY A 64 34.36 11.34 23.46
N THR A 65 34.63 10.03 23.64
CA THR A 65 33.73 8.95 23.22
C THR A 65 32.43 8.86 24.04
N THR A 66 32.50 9.13 25.35
CA THR A 66 31.34 9.16 26.26
C THR A 66 31.54 10.22 27.34
N THR A 67 30.50 10.63 28.05
CA THR A 67 30.63 11.56 29.18
C THR A 67 30.25 10.88 30.48
N ILE A 68 30.80 11.35 31.61
CA ILE A 68 30.42 10.88 32.95
C ILE A 68 28.90 10.96 33.15
N ARG A 69 28.25 11.99 32.59
CA ARG A 69 26.79 12.18 32.63
C ARG A 69 26.07 11.07 31.86
N THR A 70 26.56 10.70 30.67
CA THR A 70 26.00 9.60 29.87
C THR A 70 26.12 8.26 30.61
N VAL A 71 27.30 7.93 31.12
CA VAL A 71 27.53 6.70 31.91
C VAL A 71 26.65 6.68 33.16
N GLY A 72 26.57 7.81 33.86
CA GLY A 72 25.72 7.97 35.05
C GLY A 72 24.22 7.76 34.76
N ASN A 73 23.72 8.25 33.62
CA ASN A 73 22.34 8.02 33.20
C ASN A 73 22.07 6.54 32.88
N TRP A 74 23.01 5.85 32.22
CA TRP A 74 22.93 4.41 32.00
C TRP A 74 22.95 3.61 33.31
N PHE A 75 23.83 3.97 34.25
CA PHE A 75 23.88 3.32 35.57
C PHE A 75 22.62 3.57 36.41
N LYS A 76 21.94 4.70 36.22
CA LYS A 76 20.61 4.92 36.82
C LYS A 76 19.58 3.96 36.21
N LYS A 77 19.56 3.80 34.88
CA LYS A 77 18.69 2.81 34.21
C LYS A 77 18.97 1.38 34.70
N PHE A 78 20.24 0.97 34.78
CA PHE A 78 20.61 -0.36 35.25
C PHE A 78 20.25 -0.61 36.72
N ARG A 79 20.39 0.40 37.60
CA ARG A 79 19.91 0.31 38.99
C ARG A 79 18.40 0.19 39.10
N ALA A 80 17.66 0.75 38.16
CA ALA A 80 16.21 0.57 38.06
C ALA A 80 15.81 -0.80 37.47
N GLY A 81 16.78 -1.69 37.18
CA GLY A 81 16.53 -3.02 36.62
C GLY A 81 16.29 -3.05 35.11
N ASN A 82 16.39 -1.90 34.42
CA ASN A 82 16.27 -1.85 32.96
C ASN A 82 17.65 -2.06 32.31
N PHE A 83 17.84 -3.23 31.70
CA PHE A 83 19.07 -3.62 31.00
C PHE A 83 18.95 -3.55 29.47
N GLU A 84 17.90 -2.93 28.94
CA GLU A 84 17.73 -2.73 27.50
C GLU A 84 18.76 -1.72 26.97
N LEU A 85 19.56 -2.14 25.98
CA LEU A 85 20.66 -1.34 25.44
C LEU A 85 20.30 -0.60 24.15
N LYS A 86 19.06 -0.75 23.66
CA LYS A 86 18.55 0.04 22.54
C LYS A 86 17.96 1.34 23.06
N ASP A 87 17.96 2.37 22.22
CA ASP A 87 17.18 3.56 22.54
C ASP A 87 15.70 3.18 22.45
N GLU A 88 14.92 3.61 23.43
CA GLU A 88 13.47 3.56 23.35
C GLU A 88 13.02 4.41 22.15
N ASP A 89 11.92 4.01 21.53
CA ASP A 89 11.29 4.81 20.49
C ASP A 89 11.05 6.22 21.02
N ARG A 90 11.67 7.20 20.37
CA ARG A 90 11.52 8.59 20.78
C ARG A 90 10.07 8.96 20.59
N SER A 91 9.44 9.52 21.63
CA SER A 91 8.15 10.19 21.50
C SER A 91 8.32 11.37 20.53
N GLY A 92 7.95 11.16 19.27
CA GLY A 92 7.87 12.22 18.27
C GLY A 92 6.73 13.19 18.58
N ARG A 93 6.59 14.24 17.76
CA ARG A 93 5.42 15.14 17.80
C ARG A 93 4.15 14.29 17.59
N PRO A 94 3.11 14.41 18.45
CA PRO A 94 1.91 13.60 18.30
C PRO A 94 1.17 13.98 17.00
N ALA A 95 1.06 13.02 16.08
CA ALA A 95 0.30 13.11 14.83
C ALA A 95 -1.11 12.49 14.93
N THR A 96 -1.47 12.01 16.12
CA THR A 96 -2.67 11.19 16.33
C THR A 96 -3.96 11.98 16.10
N THR A 97 -3.99 13.25 16.50
CA THR A 97 -5.17 14.13 16.35
C THR A 97 -5.57 14.32 14.88
N ASP A 98 -4.60 14.57 14.01
CA ASP A 98 -4.85 14.83 12.58
C ASP A 98 -5.36 13.59 11.86
N THR A 99 -4.87 12.40 12.25
CA THR A 99 -5.28 11.12 11.65
C THR A 99 -6.76 10.83 11.88
N ASP A 100 -7.24 11.04 13.10
CA ASP A 100 -8.60 10.71 13.49
C ASP A 100 -9.61 11.66 12.84
N ILE A 101 -9.28 12.96 12.74
CA ILE A 101 -10.09 13.96 12.03
C ILE A 101 -10.23 13.59 10.54
N ILE A 102 -9.12 13.20 9.87
CA ILE A 102 -9.15 12.79 8.46
C ILE A 102 -10.02 11.54 8.28
N LYS A 103 -9.96 10.57 9.20
CA LYS A 103 -10.80 9.37 9.14
C LYS A 103 -12.28 9.73 9.25
N THR A 104 -12.66 10.62 10.16
CA THR A 104 -14.06 11.05 10.32
C THR A 104 -14.62 11.63 9.02
N VAL A 105 -13.90 12.55 8.38
CA VAL A 105 -14.31 13.17 7.11
C VAL A 105 -14.47 12.12 6.00
N LEU A 106 -13.58 11.12 5.93
CA LEU A 106 -13.66 10.03 4.95
C LEU A 106 -14.79 9.04 5.22
N THR A 107 -15.19 8.85 6.49
CA THR A 107 -16.33 7.99 6.83
C THR A 107 -17.67 8.62 6.44
N GLU A 108 -17.77 9.95 6.48
CA GLU A 108 -18.96 10.68 6.03
C GLU A 108 -19.09 10.62 4.52
N ASN A 109 -17.98 10.88 3.80
CA ASN A 109 -17.96 10.78 2.36
C ASN A 109 -16.56 10.36 1.85
N PRO A 110 -16.39 9.12 1.38
CA PRO A 110 -15.11 8.64 0.87
C PRO A 110 -14.73 9.26 -0.48
N ARG A 111 -15.59 10.11 -1.08
CA ARG A 111 -15.36 10.77 -2.37
C ARG A 111 -14.61 12.09 -2.26
N TYR A 112 -14.34 12.58 -1.05
CA TYR A 112 -13.64 13.85 -0.90
C TYR A 112 -12.26 13.80 -1.54
N SER A 113 -11.98 14.83 -2.34
CA SER A 113 -10.65 15.10 -2.83
C SER A 113 -9.76 15.59 -1.70
N VAL A 114 -8.44 15.46 -1.88
CA VAL A 114 -7.46 15.98 -0.90
C VAL A 114 -7.68 17.47 -0.61
N ARG A 115 -8.11 18.26 -1.60
CA ARG A 115 -8.39 19.70 -1.40
C ARG A 115 -9.60 19.91 -0.50
N GLU A 116 -10.69 19.19 -0.74
CA GLU A 116 -11.90 19.30 0.10
C GLU A 116 -11.63 18.84 1.53
N ILE A 117 -10.77 17.84 1.74
CA ILE A 117 -10.33 17.44 3.08
C ILE A 117 -9.51 18.54 3.75
N VAL A 118 -8.61 19.20 3.01
CA VAL A 118 -7.83 20.34 3.53
C VAL A 118 -8.77 21.48 3.93
N ASP A 119 -9.75 21.81 3.10
CA ASP A 119 -10.70 22.89 3.36
C ASP A 119 -11.59 22.56 4.58
N ALA A 120 -12.00 21.30 4.73
CA ALA A 120 -12.85 20.86 5.84
C ALA A 120 -12.10 20.74 7.18
N THR A 121 -10.83 20.33 7.15
CA THR A 121 -10.04 20.03 8.36
C THR A 121 -9.04 21.12 8.74
N ASN A 122 -8.77 22.06 7.82
CA ASN A 122 -7.69 23.04 7.89
C ASN A 122 -6.30 22.40 8.11
N ILE A 123 -6.13 21.12 7.76
CA ILE A 123 -4.86 20.39 7.82
C ILE A 123 -4.09 20.65 6.51
N PRO A 124 -2.78 20.90 6.56
CA PRO A 124 -1.99 21.09 5.35
C PRO A 124 -2.08 19.89 4.38
N LYS A 125 -2.14 20.19 3.08
CA LYS A 125 -2.26 19.19 2.00
C LYS A 125 -1.25 18.06 2.08
N THR A 126 0.01 18.36 2.44
CA THR A 126 1.08 17.37 2.57
C THR A 126 0.77 16.37 3.68
N THR A 127 0.32 16.88 4.83
CA THR A 127 -0.09 16.07 5.98
C THR A 127 -1.30 15.20 5.65
N VAL A 128 -2.31 15.76 4.98
CA VAL A 128 -3.46 14.96 4.51
C VAL A 128 -3.02 13.82 3.60
N HIS A 129 -2.13 14.10 2.64
CA HIS A 129 -1.63 13.10 1.71
C HIS A 129 -0.86 11.96 2.40
N GLU A 130 0.06 12.29 3.32
CA GLU A 130 0.80 11.31 4.12
C GLU A 130 -0.12 10.42 4.95
N HIS A 131 -1.13 11.01 5.59
CA HIS A 131 -2.10 10.27 6.39
C HIS A 131 -2.96 9.34 5.54
N LEU A 132 -3.43 9.78 4.37
CA LEU A 132 -4.18 8.92 3.45
C LEU A 132 -3.36 7.69 3.04
N ILE A 133 -2.07 7.87 2.73
CA ILE A 133 -1.15 6.75 2.42
C ILE A 133 -0.99 5.84 3.63
N LYS A 134 -0.78 6.39 4.83
CA LYS A 134 -0.60 5.64 6.08
C LYS A 134 -1.84 4.81 6.45
N ILE A 135 -3.04 5.30 6.16
CA ILE A 135 -4.31 4.60 6.42
C ILE A 135 -4.62 3.59 5.29
N GLY A 136 -3.91 3.64 4.16
CA GLY A 136 -4.09 2.72 3.03
C GLY A 136 -5.19 3.12 2.05
N TYR A 137 -5.63 4.38 2.07
CA TYR A 137 -6.59 4.90 1.10
C TYR A 137 -5.92 5.08 -0.27
N ALA A 138 -6.56 4.57 -1.30
CA ALA A 138 -6.13 4.71 -2.69
C ALA A 138 -7.28 5.26 -3.53
N ASN A 139 -6.97 6.22 -4.41
CA ASN A 139 -7.95 6.71 -5.38
C ASN A 139 -8.30 5.58 -6.35
N ARG A 140 -9.58 5.23 -6.43
CA ARG A 140 -10.14 4.30 -7.41
C ARG A 140 -11.26 5.00 -8.15
N TYR A 141 -11.25 4.90 -9.48
CA TYR A 141 -12.36 5.39 -10.28
C TYR A 141 -13.64 4.61 -9.96
N GLU A 142 -14.76 5.32 -9.97
CA GLU A 142 -16.06 4.70 -9.78
C GLU A 142 -16.36 3.71 -10.92
N VAL A 143 -17.05 2.64 -10.57
CA VAL A 143 -17.58 1.71 -11.57
C VAL A 143 -18.76 2.40 -12.25
N TRP A 144 -18.70 2.54 -13.56
CA TRP A 144 -19.79 3.13 -14.34
C TRP A 144 -21.05 2.27 -14.22
N VAL A 145 -22.14 2.87 -13.73
CA VAL A 145 -23.44 2.21 -13.55
C VAL A 145 -24.36 2.55 -14.73
N PRO A 146 -24.95 1.55 -15.43
CA PRO A 146 -25.68 1.77 -16.68
C PRO A 146 -26.89 2.73 -16.62
N HIS A 147 -27.61 2.79 -15.50
CA HIS A 147 -28.75 3.66 -15.33
C HIS A 147 -29.14 3.79 -13.85
N LEU A 148 -29.85 4.85 -13.47
CA LEU A 148 -30.43 5.03 -12.13
C LEU A 148 -31.94 4.78 -12.25
N GLN A 149 -32.41 3.58 -11.89
CA GLN A 149 -33.82 3.20 -12.05
C GLN A 149 -34.46 2.79 -10.73
N PRO A 150 -35.71 3.22 -10.43
CA PRO A 150 -36.54 2.62 -9.41
C PRO A 150 -36.77 1.14 -9.78
N VAL A 151 -36.65 0.27 -8.79
CA VAL A 151 -36.72 -1.17 -9.00
C VAL A 151 -38.17 -1.54 -9.23
N ALA A 152 -38.53 -1.74 -10.50
CA ALA A 152 -39.83 -2.28 -10.84
C ALA A 152 -40.00 -3.67 -10.20
N GLU A 153 -41.20 -3.91 -9.69
CA GLU A 153 -41.62 -5.14 -9.04
C GLU A 153 -41.28 -6.35 -9.92
N LYS A 154 -40.30 -7.15 -9.47
CA LYS A 154 -39.85 -8.32 -10.21
C LYS A 154 -40.90 -9.42 -10.06
N ARG A 155 -41.08 -10.22 -11.12
CA ARG A 155 -42.03 -11.33 -11.18
C ARG A 155 -41.36 -12.65 -10.79
N PRO A 156 -41.43 -13.09 -9.52
CA PRO A 156 -40.79 -14.33 -9.07
C PRO A 156 -41.37 -15.57 -9.75
N GLU A 157 -42.61 -15.53 -10.26
CA GLU A 157 -43.27 -16.66 -10.94
C GLU A 157 -42.55 -17.17 -12.20
N LEU A 158 -41.64 -16.39 -12.82
CA LEU A 158 -40.89 -16.83 -13.99
C LEU A 158 -39.74 -17.80 -13.67
N ALA A 159 -39.31 -17.88 -12.40
CA ALA A 159 -38.19 -18.75 -12.01
C ALA A 159 -38.55 -20.24 -11.97
N ASN A 160 -39.84 -20.58 -11.81
CA ASN A 160 -40.32 -21.95 -11.53
C ASN A 160 -41.12 -22.59 -12.69
N ARG A 161 -41.11 -22.01 -13.90
CA ARG A 161 -41.80 -22.63 -15.05
C ARG A 161 -40.98 -23.83 -15.55
N GLY A 162 -41.56 -25.03 -15.50
CA GLY A 162 -40.94 -26.28 -15.97
C GLY A 162 -40.85 -26.40 -17.49
N GLY A 163 -40.04 -25.55 -18.14
CA GLY A 163 -39.81 -25.54 -19.58
C GLY A 163 -38.53 -24.79 -19.98
N VAL A 164 -38.23 -24.73 -21.27
CA VAL A 164 -37.09 -23.97 -21.81
C VAL A 164 -37.33 -22.47 -21.63
N VAL A 165 -36.42 -21.79 -20.92
CA VAL A 165 -36.50 -20.34 -20.67
C VAL A 165 -35.64 -19.57 -21.67
N PHE A 166 -36.27 -18.82 -22.57
CA PHE A 166 -35.58 -17.95 -23.52
C PHE A 166 -35.31 -16.57 -22.92
N HIS A 167 -34.05 -16.31 -22.55
CA HIS A 167 -33.63 -14.98 -22.10
C HIS A 167 -33.29 -14.08 -23.30
N HIS A 168 -34.19 -13.15 -23.61
CA HIS A 168 -33.96 -12.03 -24.53
C HIS A 168 -34.16 -10.72 -23.78
N ASP A 169 -33.66 -9.61 -24.34
CA ASP A 169 -33.93 -8.28 -23.82
C ASP A 169 -35.29 -7.76 -24.30
N ASN A 170 -35.84 -6.77 -23.58
CA ASN A 170 -37.08 -6.09 -23.98
C ASN A 170 -36.84 -5.07 -25.11
N ALA A 171 -35.77 -5.23 -25.90
CA ALA A 171 -35.38 -4.26 -26.93
C ALA A 171 -36.27 -4.40 -28.17
N ARG A 172 -36.71 -3.27 -28.72
CA ARG A 172 -37.34 -3.25 -30.06
C ARG A 172 -36.31 -3.75 -31.09
N PRO A 173 -36.74 -4.43 -32.18
CA PRO A 173 -35.86 -5.20 -33.08
C PRO A 173 -34.70 -4.47 -33.77
N HIS A 174 -34.51 -3.15 -33.55
CA HIS A 174 -33.50 -2.34 -34.23
C HIS A 174 -32.50 -1.62 -33.30
N VAL A 175 -32.43 -1.91 -31.99
CA VAL A 175 -31.49 -1.21 -31.08
C VAL A 175 -30.53 -2.17 -30.35
N ALA A 176 -29.48 -2.59 -31.05
CA ALA A 176 -28.46 -3.53 -30.59
C ALA A 176 -27.44 -2.97 -29.56
N LEU A 177 -27.85 -2.05 -28.68
CA LEU A 177 -26.97 -1.52 -27.63
C LEU A 177 -26.69 -2.53 -26.51
N VAL A 178 -27.67 -3.38 -26.21
CA VAL A 178 -27.55 -4.40 -25.15
C VAL A 178 -26.78 -5.62 -25.65
N VAL A 179 -26.90 -6.00 -26.92
CA VAL A 179 -26.05 -7.02 -27.56
C VAL A 179 -24.58 -6.62 -27.43
N ARG A 180 -24.25 -5.35 -27.70
CA ARG A 180 -22.90 -4.82 -27.43
C ARG A 180 -22.51 -5.04 -25.97
N GLN A 181 -23.33 -4.65 -24.99
CA GLN A 181 -23.04 -4.81 -23.56
C GLN A 181 -22.88 -6.27 -23.11
N LYS A 182 -23.69 -7.19 -23.64
CA LYS A 182 -23.63 -8.61 -23.29
C LYS A 182 -22.39 -9.28 -23.90
N LEU A 183 -21.99 -8.87 -25.10
CA LEU A 183 -20.70 -9.24 -25.71
C LEU A 183 -19.50 -8.68 -24.92
N LEU A 184 -19.65 -7.56 -24.18
CA LEU A 184 -18.62 -7.08 -23.24
C LEU A 184 -18.39 -8.05 -22.06
N GLN A 185 -19.41 -8.78 -21.60
CA GLN A 185 -19.31 -9.69 -20.46
C GLN A 185 -18.58 -11.00 -20.77
N PHE A 186 -18.60 -11.47 -22.01
CA PHE A 186 -18.09 -12.80 -22.37
C PHE A 186 -16.63 -12.82 -22.81
N SER A 187 -15.76 -11.90 -22.35
CA SER A 187 -14.33 -11.85 -22.76
C SER A 187 -14.09 -11.59 -24.27
N LEU A 188 -15.13 -11.54 -25.11
CA LEU A 188 -15.00 -11.26 -26.54
C LEU A 188 -14.42 -9.87 -26.78
N LYS A 189 -14.85 -8.86 -26.00
CA LYS A 189 -14.25 -7.52 -26.03
C LYS A 189 -12.73 -7.56 -25.87
N ASN A 190 -12.22 -8.38 -24.95
CA ASN A 190 -10.78 -8.52 -24.74
C ASN A 190 -10.10 -9.16 -25.95
N SER A 191 -10.74 -10.13 -26.60
CA SER A 191 -10.23 -10.75 -27.83
C SER A 191 -10.18 -9.77 -29.00
N LEU A 192 -11.15 -8.85 -29.06
CA LEU A 192 -11.26 -7.81 -30.09
C LEU A 192 -10.42 -6.57 -29.80
N ARG A 193 -9.92 -6.41 -28.56
CA ARG A 193 -9.22 -5.19 -28.15
C ARG A 193 -7.91 -5.05 -28.91
N GLY A 194 -7.73 -3.90 -29.58
CA GLY A 194 -6.52 -3.59 -30.33
C GLY A 194 -6.41 -4.28 -31.69
N LYS A 195 -7.43 -5.04 -32.11
CA LYS A 195 -7.49 -5.64 -33.45
C LYS A 195 -8.17 -4.70 -34.43
N SER A 196 -7.62 -4.66 -35.64
CA SER A 196 -8.14 -3.97 -36.80
C SER A 196 -8.48 -5.03 -37.85
N PHE A 197 -9.69 -4.98 -38.40
CA PHE A 197 -10.15 -5.92 -39.42
C PHE A 197 -10.38 -5.16 -40.72
N LYS A 198 -9.83 -5.67 -41.83
CA LYS A 198 -9.92 -5.06 -43.16
C LYS A 198 -11.11 -5.59 -43.97
N SER A 199 -11.73 -6.69 -43.54
CA SER A 199 -12.88 -7.28 -44.22
C SER A 199 -13.84 -7.99 -43.26
N ILE A 200 -15.10 -8.15 -43.69
CA ILE A 200 -16.11 -8.93 -42.97
C ILE A 200 -15.69 -10.40 -42.84
N SER A 201 -14.99 -10.94 -43.84
CA SER A 201 -14.46 -12.30 -43.81
C SER A 201 -13.50 -12.50 -42.64
N GLU A 202 -12.59 -11.55 -42.43
CA GLU A 202 -11.64 -11.57 -41.33
C GLU A 202 -12.33 -11.51 -39.96
N ILE A 203 -13.41 -10.73 -39.85
CA ILE A 203 -14.24 -10.68 -38.64
C ILE A 203 -14.91 -12.04 -38.40
N LYS A 204 -15.50 -12.66 -39.43
CA LYS A 204 -16.17 -13.96 -39.32
C LYS A 204 -15.19 -15.04 -38.88
N THR A 205 -14.06 -15.17 -39.56
CA THR A 205 -13.01 -16.12 -39.20
C THR A 205 -12.55 -15.94 -37.76
N HIS A 206 -12.30 -14.69 -37.34
CA HIS A 206 -11.88 -14.41 -35.96
C HIS A 206 -12.94 -14.82 -34.92
N LEU A 207 -14.23 -14.58 -35.22
CA LEU A 207 -15.32 -14.99 -34.35
C LEU A 207 -15.46 -16.51 -34.28
N ASP A 208 -15.37 -17.20 -35.42
CA ASP A 208 -15.47 -18.66 -35.48
C ASP A 208 -14.34 -19.32 -34.71
N GLU A 209 -13.10 -18.86 -34.88
CA GLU A 209 -11.95 -19.30 -34.08
C GLU A 209 -12.17 -19.02 -32.59
N TYR A 210 -12.66 -17.82 -32.25
CA TYR A 210 -12.94 -17.45 -30.87
C TYR A 210 -13.95 -18.40 -30.22
N PHE A 211 -15.10 -18.63 -30.85
CA PHE A 211 -16.13 -19.50 -30.30
C PHE A 211 -15.68 -20.96 -30.24
N THR A 212 -14.98 -21.44 -31.27
CA THR A 212 -14.44 -22.80 -31.32
C THR A 212 -13.37 -23.04 -30.24
N SER A 213 -12.59 -22.00 -29.90
CA SER A 213 -11.56 -22.09 -28.85
C SER A 213 -12.12 -22.22 -27.42
N LYS A 214 -13.42 -21.94 -27.20
CA LYS A 214 -14.01 -21.97 -25.85
C LYS A 214 -14.48 -23.36 -25.48
N LEU A 215 -13.94 -23.87 -24.37
CA LEU A 215 -14.40 -25.12 -23.75
C LEU A 215 -15.88 -25.00 -23.35
N LYS A 216 -16.62 -26.12 -23.44
CA LYS A 216 -18.02 -26.21 -22.98
C LYS A 216 -18.20 -25.72 -21.53
N GLN A 217 -17.19 -25.94 -20.69
CA GLN A 217 -17.16 -25.49 -19.30
C GLN A 217 -17.25 -23.97 -19.14
N PHE A 218 -16.62 -23.18 -20.04
CA PHE A 218 -16.69 -21.72 -20.03
C PHE A 218 -18.13 -21.21 -20.12
N TRP A 219 -18.94 -21.80 -21.02
CA TRP A 219 -20.35 -21.46 -21.19
C TRP A 219 -21.19 -21.91 -20.00
N LYS A 220 -20.94 -23.12 -19.48
CA LYS A 220 -21.60 -23.65 -18.29
C LYS A 220 -21.39 -22.74 -17.09
N GLU A 221 -20.15 -22.34 -16.81
CA GLU A 221 -19.84 -21.43 -15.70
C GLU A 221 -20.48 -20.04 -15.89
N GLY A 222 -20.49 -19.51 -17.11
CA GLY A 222 -21.19 -18.26 -17.42
C GLY A 222 -22.68 -18.30 -17.07
N MET A 223 -23.37 -19.40 -17.39
CA MET A 223 -24.78 -19.61 -17.04
C MET A 223 -24.98 -19.83 -15.54
N MET A 224 -24.11 -20.60 -14.89
CA MET A 224 -24.20 -20.92 -13.46
C MET A 224 -23.93 -19.72 -12.54
N ARG A 225 -23.34 -18.63 -13.05
CA ARG A 225 -23.20 -17.36 -12.31
C ARG A 225 -24.51 -16.55 -12.26
N LEU A 226 -25.52 -16.89 -13.05
CA LEU A 226 -26.79 -16.16 -13.08
C LEU A 226 -27.56 -16.24 -11.74
N PRO A 227 -27.74 -17.43 -11.12
CA PRO A 227 -28.37 -17.52 -9.79
C PRO A 227 -27.67 -16.68 -8.71
N GLU A 228 -26.33 -16.72 -8.66
CA GLU A 228 -25.55 -15.92 -7.70
C GLU A 228 -25.75 -14.42 -7.91
N ARG A 229 -25.77 -13.98 -9.17
CA ARG A 229 -26.07 -12.58 -9.52
C ARG A 229 -27.50 -12.21 -9.14
N TRP A 230 -28.48 -13.06 -9.41
CA TRP A 230 -29.87 -12.78 -9.04
C TRP A 230 -30.04 -12.66 -7.53
N LYS A 231 -29.41 -13.55 -6.75
CA LYS A 231 -29.40 -13.47 -5.29
C LYS A 231 -28.85 -12.13 -4.81
N LYS A 232 -27.69 -11.70 -5.32
CA LYS A 232 -27.09 -10.40 -5.00
C LYS A 232 -27.98 -9.21 -5.39
N ILE A 233 -28.65 -9.27 -6.54
CA ILE A 233 -29.58 -8.19 -6.94
C ILE A 233 -30.79 -8.15 -5.99
N MET A 234 -31.30 -9.30 -5.54
CA MET A 234 -32.40 -9.36 -4.56
C MET A 234 -31.96 -8.79 -3.21
N GLU A 235 -30.77 -9.16 -2.72
CA GLU A 235 -30.18 -8.63 -1.48
C GLU A 235 -29.94 -7.12 -1.54
N GLN A 236 -29.64 -6.57 -2.72
CA GLN A 236 -29.43 -5.14 -2.95
C GLN A 236 -30.72 -4.40 -3.34
N ASN A 237 -31.90 -4.99 -3.08
CA ASN A 237 -33.21 -4.43 -3.40
C ASN A 237 -33.35 -3.96 -4.86
N GLY A 238 -32.67 -4.62 -5.79
CA GLY A 238 -32.67 -4.28 -7.22
C GLY A 238 -31.62 -3.28 -7.68
N SER A 239 -30.75 -2.80 -6.79
CA SER A 239 -29.59 -1.99 -7.17
C SER A 239 -28.58 -2.80 -8.01
N TYR A 240 -27.72 -2.08 -8.73
CA TYR A 240 -26.64 -2.67 -9.51
C TYR A 240 -25.55 -3.23 -8.60
N ILE A 241 -25.08 -4.43 -8.92
CA ILE A 241 -23.90 -5.02 -8.31
C ILE A 241 -22.67 -4.33 -8.88
N THR A 242 -22.04 -3.47 -8.09
CA THR A 242 -20.74 -2.84 -8.39
C THR A 242 -19.56 -3.68 -7.91
#